data_AF-A0A315XTN9-F1
#
_entry.id   AF-A0A315XTN9-F1
#
_cell.length_a   1.000
_cell.length_b   1.000
_cell.length_c   1.000
_cell.angle_alpha   90.00
_cell.angle_beta   90.00
_cell.angle_gamma   90.00
#
_symmetry.space_group_name_H-M   'P 1'
#
loop_
_entity.id
_entity.type
_entity.pdbx_description
1 polymer ?
#
loop_
_entity_poly.entity_id
_entity_poly.type
_entity_poly.pdbx_seq_one_letter_code
_entity_poly.pdbx_strand_id
1 'polypeptide(L)'
;MKEKFNVRSLVLLGLLTAVVALFSLTPIGSIPIGPLSITLNIIPIAIAAIALGPTGGLIMGIVFGLFSFMQCFGIGVLSGMGAMTLEISPTLTFIQRVVSRALDGLLVGLIFAGLSKIKSKKALSVITGSVAGAVLIGLFLSVMLLICYDKDGKYKMSAGMYKFMTSGLPLAAVLIAVFAVGFGLAYWFINKKNLSKVQQACAVSGFSAAILNTIFFMSALVLLFNHTATGMDNKYTITVTNGVISEVKDNADKNVEFSADGKALTLGEDFVLTLGSTSEALPSTAGSEAVKFTLSSGKLKGAVLNGKEIKGSTCKFKDTHADLSGLSDGKYTLKVYKKFNYIDRLRAGKSILLFLITSVGINALFEMVISTIFTTLIGTALFKAKLIKTPENLKE
;
A
#
# COMPACT_ATOMS: atom_id res chain seq x y z
N MET A 1 34.24 12.75 11.17
CA MET A 1 34.10 11.32 10.79
C MET A 1 34.90 10.50 11.79
N LYS A 2 34.42 9.48 12.50
CA LYS A 2 33.20 8.67 12.49
C LYS A 2 32.82 8.42 13.97
N GLU A 3 31.58 8.68 14.36
CA GLU A 3 30.98 8.00 15.52
C GLU A 3 31.05 6.49 15.18
N LYS A 4 31.98 5.76 15.78
CA LYS A 4 32.02 4.30 15.64
C LYS A 4 30.73 3.79 16.29
N PHE A 5 29.89 3.07 15.52
CA PHE A 5 28.71 2.41 16.08
C PHE A 5 29.13 1.66 17.35
N ASN A 6 28.57 2.06 18.48
CA ASN A 6 28.80 1.38 19.75
C ASN A 6 28.33 -0.07 19.60
N VAL A 7 29.07 -1.04 20.12
CA VAL A 7 28.73 -2.49 20.06
C VAL A 7 27.28 -2.72 20.49
N ARG A 8 26.82 -1.98 21.51
CA ARG A 8 25.44 -1.98 21.98
C ARG A 8 24.43 -1.60 20.89
N SER A 9 24.71 -0.56 20.12
CA SER A 9 23.85 -0.09 19.04
C SER A 9 23.76 -1.12 17.93
N LEU A 10 24.87 -1.80 17.62
CA LEU A 10 24.90 -2.87 16.64
C LEU A 10 24.07 -4.09 17.11
N VAL A 11 24.21 -4.49 18.37
CA VAL A 11 23.42 -5.58 18.96
C VAL A 11 21.92 -5.25 18.93
N LEU A 12 21.54 -4.01 19.29
CA LEU A 12 20.15 -3.59 19.27
C LEU A 12 19.56 -3.58 17.84
N LEU A 13 20.31 -3.08 16.85
CA LEU A 13 19.91 -3.15 15.44
C LEU A 13 19.76 -4.61 14.97
N GLY A 14 20.70 -5.49 15.34
CA GLY A 14 20.63 -6.91 15.01
C GLY A 14 19.39 -7.60 15.59
N LEU A 15 19.11 -7.34 16.88
CA LEU A 15 17.90 -7.85 17.54
C LEU A 15 16.62 -7.34 16.88
N LEU A 16 16.51 -6.03 16.64
CA LEU A 16 15.33 -5.44 16.00
C LEU A 16 15.17 -5.91 14.54
N THR A 17 16.27 -6.13 13.84
CA THR A 17 16.28 -6.76 12.50
C THR A 17 15.71 -8.18 12.56
N ALA A 18 16.12 -8.99 13.54
CA ALA A 18 15.57 -10.33 13.72
C ALA A 18 14.07 -10.30 14.03
N VAL A 19 13.61 -9.34 14.83
CA VAL A 19 12.17 -9.16 15.11
C VAL A 19 11.41 -8.73 13.86
N VAL A 20 11.92 -7.77 13.07
CA VAL A 20 11.29 -7.35 11.81
C VAL A 20 11.26 -8.51 10.81
N ALA A 21 12.33 -9.29 10.72
CA ALA A 21 12.38 -10.47 9.87
C ALA A 21 11.31 -11.50 10.28
N LEU A 22 11.22 -11.82 11.58
CA LEU A 22 10.19 -12.70 12.12
C LEU A 22 8.78 -12.19 11.78
N PHE A 23 8.53 -10.91 12.03
CA PHE A 23 7.23 -10.27 11.76
C PHE A 23 6.90 -10.21 10.27
N SER A 24 7.88 -10.04 9.40
CA SER A 24 7.64 -9.95 7.95
C SER A 24 7.51 -11.31 7.28
N LEU A 25 8.17 -12.33 7.82
CA LEU A 25 8.15 -13.69 7.28
C LEU A 25 7.01 -14.54 7.88
N THR A 26 6.32 -14.05 8.92
CA THR A 26 5.21 -14.75 9.57
C THR A 26 3.92 -13.92 9.58
N PRO A 27 2.74 -14.54 9.67
CA PRO A 27 1.45 -13.84 9.80
C PRO A 27 1.31 -12.98 11.07
N ILE A 28 2.26 -13.04 12.00
CA ILE A 28 2.22 -12.30 13.26
C ILE A 28 2.45 -10.80 13.01
N GLY A 29 3.36 -10.45 12.10
CA GLY A 29 3.69 -9.04 11.86
C GLY A 29 2.80 -8.34 10.85
N SER A 30 1.96 -9.08 10.14
CA SER A 30 0.99 -8.58 9.17
C SER A 30 -0.26 -9.43 9.29
N ILE A 31 -1.07 -9.14 10.32
CA ILE A 31 -2.25 -9.95 10.66
C ILE A 31 -3.34 -9.61 9.63
N PRO A 32 -3.73 -10.55 8.76
CA PRO A 32 -4.82 -10.32 7.82
C PRO A 32 -6.15 -10.39 8.59
N ILE A 33 -6.89 -9.28 8.60
CA ILE A 33 -8.26 -9.19 9.12
C ILE A 33 -9.17 -8.88 7.92
N GLY A 34 -9.70 -9.91 7.27
CA GLY A 34 -10.51 -9.76 6.07
C GLY A 34 -9.70 -9.22 4.87
N PRO A 35 -10.18 -8.20 4.12
CA PRO A 35 -9.46 -7.64 2.96
C PRO A 35 -8.26 -6.75 3.35
N LEU A 36 -7.88 -6.74 4.62
CA LEU A 36 -7.06 -5.71 5.26
C LEU A 36 -5.96 -6.40 6.10
N SER A 37 -4.75 -5.83 6.16
CA SER A 37 -3.62 -6.35 6.98
C SER A 37 -3.10 -5.31 7.97
N ILE A 38 -3.01 -5.67 9.26
CA ILE A 38 -2.44 -4.83 10.34
C ILE A 38 -0.95 -5.11 10.48
N THR A 39 -0.13 -4.07 10.37
CA THR A 39 1.33 -4.13 10.38
C THR A 39 1.93 -3.84 11.76
N LEU A 40 2.51 -4.85 12.41
CA LEU A 40 3.22 -4.69 13.69
C LEU A 40 4.71 -4.31 13.52
N ASN A 41 5.25 -4.40 12.30
CA ASN A 41 6.64 -4.06 11.98
C ASN A 41 7.03 -2.60 12.30
N ILE A 42 6.04 -1.73 12.47
CA ILE A 42 6.23 -0.33 12.83
C ILE A 42 6.78 -0.18 14.26
N ILE A 43 6.46 -1.13 15.16
CA ILE A 43 6.90 -1.09 16.56
C ILE A 43 8.44 -1.22 16.66
N PRO A 44 9.11 -2.24 16.07
CA PRO A 44 10.57 -2.29 16.04
C PRO A 44 11.24 -1.04 15.45
N ILE A 45 10.65 -0.43 14.42
CA ILE A 45 11.17 0.79 13.79
C ILE A 45 11.11 1.96 14.78
N ALA A 46 9.96 2.15 15.45
CA ALA A 46 9.79 3.17 16.47
C ALA A 46 10.78 2.97 17.63
N ILE A 47 10.99 1.73 18.08
CA ILE A 47 11.97 1.42 19.13
C ILE A 47 13.39 1.73 18.68
N ALA A 48 13.78 1.41 17.45
CA ALA A 48 15.09 1.79 16.92
C ALA A 48 15.26 3.30 16.83
N ALA A 49 14.24 4.01 16.37
CA ALA A 49 14.23 5.47 16.29
C ALA A 49 14.40 6.12 17.67
N ILE A 50 13.74 5.61 18.70
CA ILE A 50 13.86 6.07 20.09
C ILE A 50 15.25 5.77 20.67
N ALA A 51 15.74 4.54 20.43
CA ALA A 51 16.96 4.04 21.05
C ALA A 51 18.24 4.56 20.41
N LEU A 52 18.23 4.75 19.10
CA LEU A 52 19.40 5.02 18.26
C LEU A 52 19.27 6.32 17.46
N GLY A 53 18.16 7.04 17.64
CA GLY A 53 17.89 8.29 16.95
C GLY A 53 17.49 8.11 15.47
N PRO A 54 17.52 9.22 14.70
CA PRO A 54 17.11 9.24 13.30
C PRO A 54 17.82 8.19 12.43
N THR A 55 19.11 7.97 12.64
CA THR A 55 19.88 6.99 11.87
C THR A 55 19.42 5.55 12.13
N GLY A 56 19.14 5.18 13.38
CA GLY A 56 18.66 3.83 13.67
C GLY A 56 17.23 3.60 13.17
N GLY A 57 16.37 4.63 13.26
CA GLY A 57 15.05 4.61 12.65
C GLY A 57 15.13 4.44 11.12
N LEU A 58 16.00 5.20 10.45
CA LEU A 58 16.25 5.09 9.00
C LEU A 58 16.70 3.68 8.60
N ILE A 59 17.69 3.11 9.30
CA ILE A 59 18.21 1.76 9.03
C ILE A 59 17.09 0.73 9.20
N MET A 60 16.34 0.77 10.29
CA MET A 60 15.24 -0.17 10.50
C MET A 60 14.08 0.02 9.52
N GLY A 61 13.82 1.26 9.10
CA GLY A 61 12.90 1.57 8.02
C GLY A 61 13.33 0.91 6.70
N ILE A 62 14.61 1.00 6.33
CA ILE A 62 15.15 0.32 5.15
C ILE A 62 14.99 -1.20 5.27
N VAL A 63 15.35 -1.78 6.42
CA VAL A 63 15.20 -3.24 6.67
C VAL A 63 13.76 -3.68 6.48
N PHE A 64 12.80 -3.00 7.12
CA PHE A 64 11.39 -3.31 6.93
C PHE A 64 10.93 -3.09 5.49
N GLY A 65 11.40 -2.02 4.85
CA GLY A 65 11.12 -1.74 3.45
C GLY A 65 11.58 -2.86 2.50
N LEU A 66 12.77 -3.43 2.73
CA LEU A 66 13.29 -4.55 1.97
C LEU A 66 12.44 -5.82 2.16
N PHE A 67 12.07 -6.14 3.41
CA PHE A 67 11.12 -7.22 3.67
C PHE A 67 9.76 -6.96 3.01
N SER A 68 9.25 -5.74 3.06
CA SER A 68 7.99 -5.36 2.41
C SER A 68 8.06 -5.47 0.88
N PHE A 69 9.24 -5.24 0.29
CA PHE A 69 9.49 -5.47 -1.13
C PHE A 69 9.54 -6.98 -1.45
N MET A 70 10.23 -7.79 -0.63
CA MET A 70 10.26 -9.26 -0.79
C MET A 70 8.86 -9.89 -0.70
N GLN A 71 8.00 -9.37 0.19
CA GLN A 71 6.60 -9.78 0.29
C GLN A 71 5.79 -9.52 -0.99
N CYS A 72 6.25 -8.64 -1.89
CA CYS A 72 5.61 -8.45 -3.20
C CYS A 72 5.85 -9.64 -4.15
N PHE A 73 6.91 -10.42 -3.92
CA PHE A 73 7.23 -11.64 -4.67
C PHE A 73 6.66 -12.92 -4.02
N GLY A 74 5.92 -12.78 -2.91
CA GLY A 74 5.41 -13.92 -2.15
C GLY A 74 6.43 -14.55 -1.19
N ILE A 75 7.57 -13.90 -0.95
CA ILE A 75 8.51 -14.32 0.11
C ILE A 75 7.97 -13.79 1.44
N GLY A 76 7.41 -14.68 2.26
CA GLY A 76 6.70 -14.33 3.49
C GLY A 76 5.20 -14.16 3.24
N VAL A 77 4.55 -13.25 3.98
CA VAL A 77 3.12 -12.94 3.80
C VAL A 77 2.93 -12.10 2.53
N LEU A 78 2.27 -12.65 1.52
CA LEU A 78 2.07 -11.98 0.23
C LEU A 78 1.32 -10.65 0.38
N SER A 79 1.91 -9.57 -0.12
CA SER A 79 1.22 -8.28 -0.23
C SER A 79 0.45 -8.23 -1.55
N GLY A 80 -0.87 -8.46 -1.54
CA GLY A 80 -1.70 -8.40 -2.75
C GLY A 80 -1.57 -7.08 -3.52
N MET A 81 -1.58 -5.95 -2.80
CA MET A 81 -1.30 -4.64 -3.41
C MET A 81 0.12 -4.52 -3.95
N GLY A 82 1.11 -5.12 -3.27
CA GLY A 82 2.50 -5.09 -3.70
C GLY A 82 2.78 -5.90 -4.95
N ALA A 83 2.17 -7.08 -5.07
CA ALA A 83 2.24 -7.89 -6.27
C ALA A 83 1.70 -7.12 -7.48
N MET A 84 0.57 -6.42 -7.32
CA MET A 84 -0.01 -5.59 -8.39
C MET A 84 0.92 -4.44 -8.80
N THR A 85 1.49 -3.69 -7.85
CA THR A 85 2.40 -2.59 -8.20
C THR A 85 3.69 -3.10 -8.83
N LEU A 86 4.17 -4.28 -8.39
CA LEU A 86 5.37 -4.93 -8.91
C LEU A 86 5.20 -5.28 -10.40
N GLU A 87 4.01 -5.75 -10.80
CA GLU A 87 3.66 -6.01 -12.19
C GLU A 87 3.65 -4.74 -13.06
N ILE A 88 3.29 -3.60 -12.48
CA ILE A 88 3.32 -2.30 -13.19
C ILE A 88 4.77 -1.82 -13.36
N SER A 89 5.52 -1.75 -12.26
CA SER A 89 6.91 -1.31 -12.28
C SER A 89 7.67 -1.80 -11.03
N PRO A 90 8.68 -2.67 -11.20
CA PRO A 90 9.53 -3.10 -10.10
C PRO A 90 10.28 -1.96 -9.43
N THR A 91 10.78 -0.99 -10.21
CA THR A 91 11.54 0.16 -9.69
C THR A 91 10.67 1.09 -8.86
N LEU A 92 9.47 1.43 -9.36
CA LEU A 92 8.55 2.28 -8.59
C LEU A 92 8.05 1.56 -7.34
N THR A 93 7.83 0.26 -7.41
CA THR A 93 7.46 -0.56 -6.24
C THR A 93 8.58 -0.60 -5.21
N PHE A 94 9.83 -0.75 -5.64
CA PHE A 94 10.99 -0.68 -4.74
C PHE A 94 11.08 0.68 -4.05
N ILE A 95 10.95 1.78 -4.80
CA ILE A 95 10.97 3.13 -4.23
C ILE A 95 9.81 3.29 -3.24
N GLN A 96 8.60 2.94 -3.64
CA GLN A 96 7.42 3.02 -2.79
C GLN A 96 7.58 2.20 -1.51
N ARG A 97 8.16 1.00 -1.56
CA ARG A 97 8.28 0.09 -0.41
C ARG A 97 9.46 0.41 0.49
N VAL A 98 10.62 0.74 -0.06
CA VAL A 98 11.85 0.95 0.72
C VAL A 98 11.96 2.40 1.17
N VAL A 99 11.78 3.35 0.25
CA VAL A 99 12.01 4.77 0.55
C VAL A 99 10.94 5.31 1.50
N SER A 100 9.66 4.92 1.33
CA SER A 100 8.61 5.37 2.25
C SER A 100 8.86 4.92 3.69
N ARG A 101 9.38 3.70 3.91
CA ARG A 101 9.68 3.16 5.25
C ARG A 101 10.96 3.76 5.82
N ALA A 102 11.96 4.00 4.98
CA ALA A 102 13.17 4.69 5.35
C ALA A 102 12.84 6.11 5.87
N LEU A 103 11.98 6.85 5.15
CA LEU A 103 11.53 8.18 5.54
C LEU A 103 10.70 8.17 6.82
N ASP A 104 9.80 7.19 6.98
CA ASP A 104 9.04 6.99 8.21
C ASP A 104 9.97 6.85 9.42
N GLY A 105 10.87 5.85 9.39
CA GLY A 105 11.80 5.62 10.50
C GLY A 105 12.72 6.81 10.80
N LEU A 106 13.20 7.51 9.77
CA LEU A 106 13.99 8.73 9.93
C LEU A 106 13.20 9.82 10.67
N LEU A 107 11.97 10.09 10.23
CA LEU A 107 11.13 11.15 10.77
C LEU A 107 10.65 10.84 12.18
N VAL A 108 10.34 9.58 12.50
CA VAL A 108 10.05 9.15 13.86
C VAL A 108 11.23 9.43 14.78
N GLY A 109 12.46 9.16 14.33
CA GLY A 109 13.66 9.46 15.11
C GLY A 109 13.87 10.97 15.30
N LEU A 110 13.53 11.78 14.30
CA LEU A 110 13.56 13.24 14.41
C LEU A 110 12.48 13.77 15.36
N ILE A 111 11.28 13.18 15.34
CA ILE A 111 10.19 13.50 16.26
C ILE A 111 10.61 13.20 17.69
N PHE A 112 11.14 12.00 17.97
CA PHE A 112 11.62 11.66 19.31
C PHE A 112 12.76 12.60 19.75
N ALA A 113 13.70 12.90 18.86
CA ALA A 113 14.77 13.85 19.14
C ALA A 113 14.22 15.26 19.48
N GLY A 114 13.19 15.71 18.77
CA GLY A 114 12.48 16.96 19.07
C GLY A 114 11.78 16.93 20.43
N LEU A 115 11.01 15.88 20.72
CA LEU A 115 10.32 15.69 22.00
C LEU A 115 11.31 15.64 23.17
N SER A 116 12.49 15.04 22.96
CA SER A 116 13.55 14.94 23.98
C SER A 116 14.19 16.27 24.36
N LYS A 117 13.93 17.35 23.60
CA LYS A 117 14.39 18.72 23.91
C LYS A 117 13.37 19.49 24.75
N ILE A 118 12.16 18.97 24.91
CA ILE A 118 11.08 19.66 25.63
C ILE A 118 11.26 19.44 27.14
N LYS A 119 11.57 20.52 27.86
CA LYS A 119 11.76 20.48 29.33
C LYS A 119 10.43 20.42 30.10
N SER A 120 9.38 21.04 29.56
CA SER A 120 8.09 21.18 30.24
C SER A 120 7.26 19.90 30.15
N LYS A 121 6.99 19.26 31.30
CA LYS A 121 6.07 18.12 31.40
C LYS A 121 4.67 18.47 30.89
N LYS A 122 4.19 19.69 31.18
CA LYS A 122 2.89 20.19 30.69
C LYS A 122 2.85 20.26 29.16
N ALA A 123 3.92 20.74 28.52
CA ALA A 123 3.99 20.83 27.06
C ALA A 123 3.94 19.43 26.40
N LEU A 124 4.67 18.46 26.97
CA LEU A 124 4.57 17.06 26.51
C LEU A 124 3.17 16.47 26.72
N SER A 125 2.50 16.80 27.83
CA SER A 125 1.12 16.34 28.08
C SER A 125 0.15 16.91 27.05
N VAL A 126 0.32 18.18 26.65
CA VAL A 126 -0.48 18.81 25.59
C VAL A 126 -0.23 18.10 24.26
N ILE A 127 1.02 17.89 23.86
CA ILE A 127 1.36 17.20 22.60
C ILE A 127 0.76 15.78 22.56
N THR A 128 0.94 15.03 23.65
CA THR A 128 0.40 13.67 23.78
C THR A 128 -1.13 13.68 23.74
N GLY A 129 -1.77 14.66 24.38
CA GLY A 129 -3.21 14.87 24.28
C GLY A 129 -3.68 15.18 22.86
N SER A 130 -2.96 16.02 22.12
CA SER A 130 -3.28 16.37 20.72
C SER A 130 -3.19 15.14 19.81
N VAL A 131 -2.18 14.30 20.02
CA VAL A 131 -2.05 13.01 19.33
C VAL A 131 -3.24 12.10 19.62
N ALA A 132 -3.63 11.96 20.88
CA ALA A 132 -4.80 11.16 21.25
C ALA A 132 -6.11 11.71 20.66
N GLY A 133 -6.26 13.04 20.58
CA GLY A 133 -7.35 13.69 19.88
C GLY A 133 -7.41 13.30 18.39
N ALA A 134 -6.26 13.29 17.71
CA ALA A 134 -6.17 12.86 16.31
C ALA A 134 -6.49 11.36 16.12
N VAL A 135 -6.04 10.49 17.03
CA VAL A 135 -6.44 9.07 17.06
C VAL A 135 -7.96 8.94 17.18
N LEU A 136 -8.58 9.73 18.05
CA LEU A 136 -10.02 9.64 18.29
C LEU A 136 -10.84 10.12 17.08
N ILE A 137 -10.37 11.13 16.35
CA ILE A 137 -10.93 11.48 15.02
C ILE A 137 -10.88 10.28 14.09
N GLY A 138 -9.71 9.62 13.99
CA GLY A 138 -9.53 8.44 13.15
C GLY A 138 -10.47 7.28 13.55
N LEU A 139 -10.62 7.04 14.85
CA LEU A 139 -11.54 6.03 15.40
C LEU A 139 -12.99 6.36 15.06
N PHE A 140 -13.39 7.61 15.27
CA PHE A 140 -14.74 8.07 14.96
C PHE A 140 -15.07 7.85 13.48
N LEU A 141 -14.22 8.35 12.58
CA LEU A 141 -14.41 8.19 11.13
C LEU A 141 -14.43 6.71 10.72
N SER A 142 -13.57 5.89 11.32
CA SER A 142 -13.49 4.45 11.05
C SER A 142 -14.74 3.69 11.50
N VAL A 143 -15.27 4.00 12.68
CA VAL A 143 -16.51 3.40 13.20
C VAL A 143 -17.70 3.83 12.35
N MET A 144 -17.80 5.11 11.97
CA MET A 144 -18.83 5.56 11.04
C MET A 144 -18.78 4.79 9.72
N LEU A 145 -17.58 4.51 9.22
CA LEU A 145 -17.37 3.75 8.00
C LEU A 145 -17.84 2.29 8.13
N LEU A 146 -17.55 1.62 9.25
CA LEU A 146 -17.99 0.24 9.50
C LEU A 146 -19.50 0.12 9.61
N ILE A 147 -20.15 1.06 10.30
CA ILE A 147 -21.62 1.05 10.45
C ILE A 147 -22.30 1.20 9.08
N CYS A 148 -21.60 1.74 8.08
CA CYS A 148 -22.07 1.87 6.69
C CYS A 148 -21.75 0.67 5.79
N TYR A 149 -21.27 -0.45 6.35
CA TYR A 149 -20.91 -1.64 5.58
C TYR A 149 -22.11 -2.60 5.49
N ASP A 150 -22.51 -2.95 4.27
CA ASP A 150 -23.57 -3.95 4.02
C ASP A 150 -23.00 -5.38 4.11
N LYS A 151 -23.86 -6.39 4.31
CA LYS A 151 -23.51 -7.81 4.40
C LYS A 151 -22.79 -8.33 3.14
N ASP A 152 -22.98 -7.68 1.99
CA ASP A 152 -22.36 -8.03 0.71
C ASP A 152 -20.97 -7.41 0.48
N GLY A 153 -20.40 -6.71 1.46
CA GLY A 153 -19.06 -6.12 1.32
C GLY A 153 -19.01 -4.81 0.52
N LYS A 154 -20.17 -4.25 0.17
CA LYS A 154 -20.27 -2.97 -0.55
C LYS A 154 -20.54 -1.83 0.43
N TYR A 155 -19.82 -0.73 0.26
CA TYR A 155 -20.09 0.53 0.97
C TYR A 155 -21.45 1.07 0.53
N LYS A 156 -22.49 0.89 1.34
CA LYS A 156 -23.78 1.55 1.18
C LYS A 156 -23.93 2.59 2.29
N MET A 157 -23.33 3.75 2.06
CA MET A 157 -23.55 4.89 2.94
C MET A 157 -25.02 5.32 2.82
N SER A 158 -25.76 5.38 3.94
CA SER A 158 -27.13 5.87 3.93
C SER A 158 -27.17 7.30 3.36
N ALA A 159 -28.27 7.68 2.71
CA ALA A 159 -28.38 9.03 2.12
C ALA A 159 -28.11 10.14 3.15
N GLY A 160 -28.55 9.94 4.41
CA GLY A 160 -28.27 10.86 5.52
C GLY A 160 -26.78 10.92 5.88
N MET A 161 -26.09 9.78 5.91
CA MET A 161 -24.66 9.73 6.21
C MET A 161 -23.82 10.33 5.08
N TYR A 162 -24.18 10.09 3.81
CA TYR A 162 -23.49 10.70 2.67
C TYR A 162 -23.62 12.23 2.74
N LYS A 163 -24.86 12.71 2.99
CA LYS A 163 -25.12 14.13 3.21
C LYS A 163 -24.28 14.68 4.36
N PHE A 164 -24.16 13.96 5.48
CA PHE A 164 -23.31 14.36 6.61
C PHE A 164 -21.81 14.40 6.26
N MET A 165 -21.27 13.36 5.63
CA MET A 165 -19.85 13.29 5.24
C MET A 165 -19.46 14.33 4.18
N THR A 166 -20.43 14.80 3.40
CA THR A 166 -20.25 15.92 2.46
C THR A 166 -20.63 17.28 3.07
N SER A 167 -21.18 17.31 4.28
CA SER A 167 -21.59 18.55 4.95
C SER A 167 -20.36 19.24 5.52
N GLY A 168 -19.81 20.23 4.81
CA GLY A 168 -18.55 20.87 5.18
C GLY A 168 -18.50 21.35 6.63
N LEU A 169 -19.41 22.25 7.03
CA LEU A 169 -19.42 22.85 8.37
C LEU A 169 -19.87 21.89 9.49
N PRO A 170 -20.96 21.10 9.34
CA PRO A 170 -21.38 20.18 10.40
C PRO A 170 -20.36 19.06 10.66
N LEU A 171 -19.76 18.49 9.61
CA LEU A 171 -18.70 17.50 9.78
C LEU A 171 -17.51 18.10 10.53
N ALA A 172 -17.05 19.29 10.14
CA ALA A 172 -15.93 19.96 10.81
C ALA A 172 -16.21 20.19 12.30
N ALA A 173 -17.41 20.65 12.66
CA ALA A 173 -17.81 20.86 14.05
C ALA A 173 -17.78 19.54 14.87
N VAL A 174 -18.29 18.45 14.30
CA VAL A 174 -18.25 17.12 14.94
C VAL A 174 -16.80 16.65 15.11
N LEU A 175 -15.95 16.80 14.09
CA LEU A 175 -14.54 16.40 14.20
C LEU A 175 -13.77 17.22 15.24
N ILE A 176 -14.05 18.52 15.37
CA ILE A 176 -13.48 19.37 16.43
C ILE A 176 -13.96 18.91 17.81
N ALA A 177 -15.26 18.59 17.97
CA ALA A 177 -15.79 18.09 19.23
C ALA A 177 -15.16 16.74 19.61
N VAL A 178 -15.07 15.81 18.66
CA VAL A 178 -14.40 14.51 18.85
C VAL A 178 -12.93 14.71 19.24
N PHE A 179 -12.22 15.61 18.56
CA PHE A 179 -10.85 15.96 18.93
C PHE A 179 -10.74 16.48 20.35
N ALA A 180 -11.59 17.44 20.74
CA ALA A 180 -11.58 18.05 22.06
C ALA A 180 -11.85 17.02 23.17
N VAL A 181 -12.77 16.08 22.93
CA VAL A 181 -13.03 14.95 23.84
C VAL A 181 -11.80 14.06 23.97
N GLY A 182 -11.19 13.66 22.85
CA GLY A 182 -10.00 12.80 22.86
C GLY A 182 -8.81 13.47 23.54
N PHE A 183 -8.59 14.74 23.25
CA PHE A 183 -7.60 15.58 23.90
C PHE A 183 -7.85 15.66 25.41
N GLY A 184 -9.07 16.02 25.83
CA GLY A 184 -9.43 16.20 27.23
C GLY A 184 -9.29 14.91 28.04
N LEU A 185 -9.79 13.79 27.53
CA LEU A 185 -9.68 12.48 28.18
C LEU A 185 -8.22 12.04 28.33
N ALA A 186 -7.41 12.19 27.27
CA ALA A 186 -6.01 11.84 27.32
C ALA A 186 -5.23 12.76 28.26
N TYR A 187 -5.45 14.07 28.19
CA TYR A 187 -4.80 15.03 29.08
C TYR A 187 -5.15 14.78 30.54
N TRP A 188 -6.42 14.51 30.85
CA TRP A 188 -6.86 14.10 32.18
C TRP A 188 -6.18 12.80 32.63
N PHE A 189 -6.17 11.76 31.79
CA PHE A 189 -5.54 10.49 32.09
C PHE A 189 -4.03 10.63 32.35
N ILE A 190 -3.33 11.41 31.52
CA ILE A 190 -1.90 11.68 31.63
C ILE A 190 -1.55 12.29 32.98
N ASN A 191 -2.32 13.30 33.38
CA ASN A 191 -2.10 14.00 34.64
C ASN A 191 -2.52 13.14 35.85
N LYS A 192 -3.64 12.41 35.75
CA LYS A 192 -4.12 11.52 36.82
C LYS A 192 -3.15 10.36 37.10
N LYS A 193 -2.59 9.76 36.05
CA LYS A 193 -1.59 8.67 36.16
C LYS A 193 -0.16 9.19 36.28
N ASN A 194 0.04 10.51 36.26
CA ASN A 194 1.32 11.20 36.37
C ASN A 194 2.40 10.64 35.42
N LEU A 195 2.04 10.32 34.17
CA LEU A 195 2.95 9.68 33.21
C LEU A 195 4.25 10.47 33.05
N SER A 196 5.37 9.75 33.04
CA SER A 196 6.70 10.35 32.90
C SER A 196 6.94 10.99 31.54
N LYS A 197 7.88 11.94 31.46
CA LYS A 197 8.27 12.57 30.19
C LYS A 197 8.72 11.54 29.14
N VAL A 198 9.40 10.47 29.59
CA VAL A 198 9.80 9.33 28.76
C VAL A 198 8.59 8.59 28.19
N GLN A 199 7.62 8.23 29.03
CA GLN A 199 6.41 7.53 28.57
C GLN A 199 5.66 8.36 27.53
N GLN A 200 5.51 9.66 27.77
CA GLN A 200 4.84 10.57 26.84
C GLN A 200 5.57 10.67 25.49
N ALA A 201 6.90 10.82 25.51
CA ALA A 201 7.71 10.88 24.29
C ALA A 201 7.66 9.56 23.49
N CYS A 202 7.71 8.40 24.18
CA CYS A 202 7.57 7.10 23.54
C CYS A 202 6.16 6.88 22.94
N ALA A 203 5.10 7.33 23.63
CA ALA A 203 3.73 7.25 23.15
C ALA A 203 3.54 8.04 21.85
N VAL A 204 3.97 9.31 21.84
CA VAL A 204 3.91 10.16 20.65
C VAL A 204 4.72 9.55 19.51
N SER A 205 5.91 9.01 19.79
CA SER A 205 6.75 8.39 18.75
C SER A 205 6.12 7.13 18.16
N GLY A 206 5.52 6.27 18.99
CA GLY A 206 4.80 5.07 18.53
C GLY A 206 3.59 5.42 17.66
N PHE A 207 2.79 6.41 18.08
CA PHE A 207 1.72 6.95 17.24
C PHE A 207 2.25 7.50 15.91
N SER A 208 3.28 8.35 15.98
CA SER A 208 3.90 8.99 14.81
C SER A 208 4.38 7.96 13.80
N ALA A 209 4.97 6.85 14.25
CA ALA A 209 5.41 5.78 13.36
C ALA A 209 4.25 5.15 12.58
N ALA A 210 3.12 4.88 13.23
CA ALA A 210 1.97 4.27 12.55
C ALA A 210 1.32 5.22 11.53
N ILE A 211 1.12 6.49 11.92
CA ILE A 211 0.51 7.49 11.04
C ILE A 211 1.42 7.86 9.86
N LEU A 212 2.72 8.04 10.10
CA LEU A 212 3.68 8.37 9.04
C LEU A 212 3.87 7.21 8.07
N ASN A 213 3.97 5.97 8.56
CA ASN A 213 4.00 4.80 7.68
C ASN A 213 2.78 4.77 6.74
N THR A 214 1.59 5.01 7.28
CA THR A 214 0.34 5.07 6.50
C THR A 214 0.37 6.19 5.47
N ILE A 215 0.69 7.43 5.89
CA ILE A 215 0.73 8.60 5.01
C ILE A 215 1.77 8.39 3.91
N PHE A 216 3.01 8.04 4.25
CA PHE A 216 4.05 7.87 3.24
C PHE A 216 3.76 6.72 2.30
N PHE A 217 3.20 5.62 2.78
CA PHE A 217 2.83 4.51 1.91
C PHE A 217 1.77 4.92 0.89
N MET A 218 0.67 5.52 1.36
CA MET A 218 -0.48 5.85 0.54
C MET A 218 -0.18 7.03 -0.38
N SER A 219 0.51 8.06 0.11
CA SER A 219 0.94 9.19 -0.70
C SER A 219 1.97 8.76 -1.75
N ALA A 220 2.96 7.92 -1.40
CA ALA A 220 3.90 7.41 -2.41
C ALA A 220 3.20 6.53 -3.44
N LEU A 221 2.23 5.71 -3.02
CA LEU A 221 1.42 4.91 -3.95
C LEU A 221 0.71 5.82 -4.96
N VAL A 222 0.01 6.84 -4.49
CA VAL A 222 -0.69 7.78 -5.36
C VAL A 222 0.32 8.53 -6.24
N LEU A 223 1.33 9.17 -5.67
CA LEU A 223 2.28 9.98 -6.44
C LEU A 223 3.04 9.18 -7.51
N LEU A 224 3.46 7.95 -7.20
CA LEU A 224 4.27 7.15 -8.12
C LEU A 224 3.43 6.42 -9.17
N PHE A 225 2.15 6.12 -8.90
CA PHE A 225 1.30 5.31 -9.78
C PHE A 225 0.09 6.04 -10.37
N ASN A 226 -0.16 7.32 -10.03
CA ASN A 226 -1.29 8.12 -10.55
C ASN A 226 -1.12 8.55 -12.02
N HIS A 227 0.09 8.49 -12.60
CA HIS A 227 0.34 9.03 -13.96
C HIS A 227 1.05 8.07 -14.93
N THR A 228 1.28 6.81 -14.53
CA THR A 228 2.36 6.00 -15.14
C THR A 228 2.05 4.53 -15.32
N ALA A 229 0.88 4.03 -14.91
CA ALA A 229 0.63 2.60 -14.97
C ALA A 229 0.15 2.13 -16.36
N THR A 230 1.06 1.61 -17.17
CA THR A 230 0.70 0.50 -18.07
C THR A 230 0.77 -0.78 -17.26
N GLY A 231 -0.37 -1.24 -16.73
CA GLY A 231 -0.46 -2.50 -16.00
C GLY A 231 -0.94 -3.63 -16.91
N MET A 232 -0.64 -4.88 -16.56
CA MET A 232 -1.33 -6.01 -17.18
C MET A 232 -2.79 -5.92 -16.76
N ASP A 233 -3.66 -5.69 -17.73
CA ASP A 233 -5.09 -5.57 -17.47
C ASP A 233 -5.69 -6.97 -17.39
N ASN A 234 -5.47 -7.75 -18.45
CA ASN A 234 -6.07 -9.07 -18.59
C ASN A 234 -5.10 -10.06 -19.26
N LYS A 235 -5.22 -11.31 -18.84
CA LYS A 235 -4.62 -12.47 -19.49
C LYS A 235 -5.74 -13.29 -20.11
N TYR A 236 -5.58 -13.62 -21.38
CA TYR A 236 -6.50 -14.45 -22.13
C TYR A 236 -5.79 -15.69 -22.66
N THR A 237 -6.49 -16.81 -22.64
CA THR A 237 -6.10 -18.01 -23.36
C THR A 237 -6.93 -18.06 -24.65
N ILE A 238 -6.26 -17.96 -25.78
CA ILE A 238 -6.87 -18.01 -27.11
C ILE A 238 -6.58 -19.38 -27.70
N THR A 239 -7.61 -20.11 -28.08
CA THR A 239 -7.50 -21.36 -28.84
C THR A 239 -7.83 -21.07 -30.30
N VAL A 240 -6.90 -21.38 -31.18
CA VAL A 240 -7.04 -21.28 -32.64
C VAL A 240 -7.18 -22.67 -33.22
N THR A 241 -8.19 -22.87 -34.07
CA THR A 241 -8.46 -24.13 -34.79
C THR A 241 -8.86 -23.79 -36.23
N ASN A 242 -8.25 -24.43 -37.23
CA ASN A 242 -8.47 -24.16 -38.65
C ASN A 242 -8.34 -22.67 -39.02
N GLY A 243 -7.39 -21.96 -38.39
CA GLY A 243 -7.14 -20.54 -38.67
C GLY A 243 -8.21 -19.57 -38.15
N VAL A 244 -9.13 -20.01 -37.29
CA VAL A 244 -10.11 -19.14 -36.60
C VAL A 244 -10.03 -19.32 -35.08
N ILE A 245 -10.48 -18.29 -34.35
CA ILE A 245 -10.70 -18.35 -32.91
C ILE A 245 -11.82 -19.33 -32.65
N SER A 246 -11.54 -20.39 -31.90
CA SER A 246 -12.53 -21.38 -31.48
C SER A 246 -12.94 -21.23 -30.01
N GLU A 247 -12.07 -20.64 -29.19
CA GLU A 247 -12.34 -20.41 -27.76
C GLU A 247 -11.45 -19.26 -27.24
N VAL A 248 -12.02 -18.39 -26.41
CA VAL A 248 -11.27 -17.40 -25.63
C VAL A 248 -11.69 -17.50 -24.18
N LYS A 249 -10.72 -17.68 -23.29
CA LYS A 249 -10.95 -17.68 -21.85
C LYS A 249 -10.19 -16.57 -21.14
N ASP A 250 -10.83 -15.92 -20.18
CA ASP A 250 -10.19 -14.93 -19.32
C ASP A 250 -9.34 -15.58 -18.22
N ASN A 251 -8.78 -14.75 -17.33
CA ASN A 251 -7.90 -15.20 -16.25
C ASN A 251 -8.64 -16.01 -15.17
N ALA A 252 -9.97 -15.97 -15.15
CA ALA A 252 -10.84 -16.73 -14.26
C ALA A 252 -11.49 -17.96 -14.97
N ASP A 253 -10.96 -18.34 -16.13
CA ASP A 253 -11.44 -19.43 -16.98
C ASP A 253 -12.88 -19.24 -17.51
N LYS A 254 -13.36 -18.00 -17.54
CA LYS A 254 -14.67 -17.66 -18.12
C LYS A 254 -14.55 -17.42 -19.62
N ASN A 255 -15.57 -17.84 -20.36
CA ASN A 255 -15.65 -17.61 -21.79
C ASN A 255 -15.78 -16.11 -22.10
N VAL A 256 -14.99 -15.66 -23.08
CA VAL A 256 -15.02 -14.30 -23.62
C VAL A 256 -15.58 -14.38 -25.03
N GLU A 257 -16.53 -13.51 -25.35
CA GLU A 257 -17.12 -13.44 -26.68
C GLU A 257 -16.12 -12.92 -27.71
N PHE A 258 -16.26 -13.41 -28.94
CA PHE A 258 -15.48 -13.03 -30.12
C PHE A 258 -16.41 -13.01 -31.33
N SER A 259 -15.95 -12.47 -32.46
CA SER A 259 -16.79 -12.31 -33.65
C SER A 259 -17.37 -13.63 -34.15
N ALA A 260 -18.55 -13.59 -34.77
CA ALA A 260 -19.26 -14.78 -35.21
C ALA A 260 -18.47 -15.59 -36.28
N ASP A 261 -17.62 -14.91 -37.05
CA ASP A 261 -16.73 -15.52 -38.04
C ASP A 261 -15.43 -16.11 -37.44
N GLY A 262 -15.22 -15.94 -36.12
CA GLY A 262 -14.02 -16.39 -35.42
C GLY A 262 -12.75 -15.62 -35.80
N LYS A 263 -12.84 -14.51 -36.53
CA LYS A 263 -11.67 -13.80 -37.05
C LYS A 263 -11.27 -12.58 -36.24
N ALA A 264 -12.11 -12.07 -35.35
CA ALA A 264 -11.84 -10.90 -34.55
C ALA A 264 -12.14 -11.13 -33.07
N LEU A 265 -11.27 -10.62 -32.21
CA LEU A 265 -11.43 -10.56 -30.77
C LEU A 265 -11.32 -9.11 -30.33
N THR A 266 -12.43 -8.56 -29.84
CA THR A 266 -12.50 -7.19 -29.32
C THR A 266 -12.43 -7.21 -27.79
N LEU A 267 -11.48 -6.50 -27.20
CA LEU A 267 -11.25 -6.49 -25.75
C LEU A 267 -11.42 -5.07 -25.18
N GLY A 268 -12.66 -4.75 -24.82
CA GLY A 268 -13.09 -3.40 -24.45
C GLY A 268 -13.27 -2.51 -25.68
N GLU A 269 -13.29 -1.18 -25.49
CA GLU A 269 -13.63 -0.24 -26.57
C GLU A 269 -12.47 0.05 -27.55
N ASP A 270 -11.23 -0.26 -27.16
CA ASP A 270 -10.02 0.26 -27.83
C ASP A 270 -9.07 -0.78 -28.44
N PHE A 271 -9.28 -2.08 -28.23
CA PHE A 271 -8.33 -3.12 -28.66
C PHE A 271 -9.01 -4.21 -29.49
N VAL A 272 -8.46 -4.45 -30.68
CA VAL A 272 -8.95 -5.51 -31.58
C VAL A 272 -7.80 -6.36 -32.12
N LEU A 273 -7.91 -7.67 -31.91
CA LEU A 273 -7.02 -8.68 -32.48
C LEU A 273 -7.75 -9.36 -33.64
N THR A 274 -7.07 -9.52 -34.77
CA THR A 274 -7.64 -10.18 -35.96
C THR A 274 -6.78 -11.34 -36.43
N LEU A 275 -7.41 -12.43 -36.89
CA LEU A 275 -6.77 -13.58 -37.56
C LEU A 275 -6.99 -13.53 -39.10
N GLY A 276 -7.46 -12.40 -39.62
CA GLY A 276 -7.71 -12.21 -41.05
C GLY A 276 -8.77 -11.14 -41.30
N SER A 277 -9.21 -11.02 -42.55
CA SER A 277 -10.26 -10.08 -42.94
C SER A 277 -11.60 -10.46 -42.28
N THR A 278 -12.11 -9.57 -41.43
CA THR A 278 -13.43 -9.67 -40.80
C THR A 278 -14.49 -8.96 -41.63
N SER A 279 -15.73 -9.47 -41.59
CA SER A 279 -16.90 -8.79 -42.18
C SER A 279 -17.54 -7.77 -41.24
N GLU A 280 -17.15 -7.74 -39.96
CA GLU A 280 -17.68 -6.82 -38.96
C GLU A 280 -16.91 -5.51 -38.95
N ALA A 281 -17.63 -4.39 -38.80
CA ALA A 281 -17.01 -3.07 -38.68
C ALA A 281 -16.19 -3.01 -37.38
N LEU A 282 -14.88 -2.77 -37.51
CA LEU A 282 -13.98 -2.59 -36.37
C LEU A 282 -14.32 -1.27 -35.65
N PRO A 283 -14.33 -1.23 -34.30
CA PRO A 283 -14.56 0.01 -33.55
C PRO A 283 -13.54 1.10 -33.92
N SER A 284 -13.98 2.36 -33.99
CA SER A 284 -13.10 3.50 -34.28
C SER A 284 -12.22 3.80 -33.08
N THR A 285 -10.92 3.54 -33.18
CA THR A 285 -9.92 3.72 -32.09
C THR A 285 -9.54 5.18 -31.80
N ALA A 286 -10.46 6.13 -32.02
CA ALA A 286 -10.25 7.58 -31.95
C ALA A 286 -10.14 8.07 -30.49
N GLY A 287 -9.02 7.77 -29.85
CA GLY A 287 -8.71 8.24 -28.49
C GLY A 287 -7.78 7.34 -27.67
N SER A 288 -7.33 6.22 -28.24
CA SER A 288 -6.68 5.14 -27.48
C SER A 288 -5.26 5.50 -26.98
N GLU A 289 -5.07 5.46 -25.67
CA GLU A 289 -3.76 5.55 -25.04
C GLU A 289 -3.00 4.21 -25.19
N ALA A 290 -1.73 4.28 -25.62
CA ALA A 290 -0.82 3.17 -25.91
C ALA A 290 -1.14 1.81 -25.23
N VAL A 291 -1.71 0.88 -26.00
CA VAL A 291 -1.94 -0.52 -25.61
C VAL A 291 -0.71 -1.33 -26.02
N LYS A 292 -0.04 -1.98 -25.07
CA LYS A 292 1.00 -2.97 -25.37
C LYS A 292 0.40 -4.34 -25.15
N PHE A 293 0.74 -5.32 -25.98
CA PHE A 293 0.37 -6.69 -25.66
C PHE A 293 1.50 -7.67 -25.98
N THR A 294 1.47 -8.80 -25.29
CA THR A 294 2.44 -9.88 -25.45
C THR A 294 1.69 -11.16 -25.75
N LEU A 295 2.01 -11.78 -26.88
CA LEU A 295 1.51 -13.09 -27.26
C LEU A 295 2.61 -14.13 -26.98
N SER A 296 2.27 -15.25 -26.36
CA SER A 296 3.23 -16.31 -26.02
C SER A 296 2.66 -17.70 -26.31
N SER A 297 3.47 -18.55 -26.93
CA SER A 297 3.20 -19.97 -27.18
C SER A 297 4.48 -20.64 -27.70
N GLY A 298 4.63 -21.95 -27.46
CA GLY A 298 5.70 -22.75 -28.08
C GLY A 298 5.60 -22.78 -29.61
N LYS A 299 4.39 -22.58 -30.16
CA LYS A 299 4.11 -22.58 -31.61
C LYS A 299 4.39 -21.26 -32.30
N LEU A 300 4.81 -20.22 -31.58
CA LEU A 300 5.17 -18.92 -32.18
C LEU A 300 6.53 -18.94 -32.88
N LYS A 301 7.43 -19.85 -32.51
CA LYS A 301 8.76 -19.91 -33.10
C LYS A 301 8.66 -20.31 -34.58
N GLY A 302 9.04 -19.41 -35.48
CA GLY A 302 8.92 -19.57 -36.93
C GLY A 302 7.59 -19.10 -37.54
N ALA A 303 6.65 -18.59 -36.74
CA ALA A 303 5.44 -17.97 -37.27
C ALA A 303 5.76 -16.63 -37.94
N VAL A 304 5.07 -16.32 -39.05
CA VAL A 304 5.21 -15.03 -39.74
C VAL A 304 3.99 -14.18 -39.42
N LEU A 305 4.21 -13.08 -38.69
CA LEU A 305 3.17 -12.14 -38.28
C LEU A 305 3.55 -10.75 -38.78
N ASN A 306 2.64 -10.03 -39.45
CA ASN A 306 2.92 -8.73 -40.06
C ASN A 306 4.21 -8.71 -40.92
N GLY A 307 4.47 -9.78 -41.68
CA GLY A 307 5.66 -9.93 -42.52
C GLY A 307 6.99 -10.14 -41.77
N LYS A 308 6.96 -10.38 -40.44
CA LYS A 308 8.15 -10.67 -39.62
C LYS A 308 8.08 -12.07 -39.05
N GLU A 309 9.16 -12.82 -39.21
CA GLU A 309 9.33 -14.13 -38.58
C GLU A 309 9.65 -13.97 -37.09
N ILE A 310 8.91 -14.68 -36.24
CA ILE A 310 9.09 -14.65 -34.79
C ILE A 310 10.16 -15.67 -34.39
N LYS A 311 11.29 -15.17 -33.90
CA LYS A 311 12.46 -16.01 -33.53
C LYS A 311 12.31 -16.78 -32.21
N GLY A 312 11.30 -16.46 -31.40
CA GLY A 312 11.11 -17.02 -30.06
C GLY A 312 9.68 -17.46 -29.79
N SER A 313 9.42 -17.88 -28.56
CA SER A 313 8.09 -18.30 -28.09
C SER A 313 7.20 -17.13 -27.63
N THR A 314 7.60 -15.89 -27.92
CA THR A 314 6.92 -14.67 -27.47
C THR A 314 7.07 -13.55 -28.48
N CYS A 315 6.00 -12.82 -28.74
CA CYS A 315 5.97 -11.61 -29.58
C CYS A 315 5.32 -10.44 -28.81
N LYS A 316 5.80 -9.21 -29.04
CA LYS A 316 5.31 -7.99 -28.38
C LYS A 316 4.87 -6.96 -29.42
N PHE A 317 3.76 -6.31 -29.15
CA PHE A 317 3.15 -5.31 -30.02
C PHE A 317 2.78 -4.06 -29.22
N LYS A 318 2.73 -2.90 -29.88
CA LYS A 318 2.44 -1.60 -29.24
C LYS A 318 1.22 -0.89 -29.84
N ASP A 319 0.43 -1.61 -30.62
CA ASP A 319 -0.67 -1.07 -31.42
C ASP A 319 -2.01 -1.53 -30.86
N THR A 320 -3.04 -0.72 -31.06
CA THR A 320 -4.43 -0.99 -30.67
C THR A 320 -5.11 -2.02 -31.57
N HIS A 321 -4.47 -2.33 -32.70
CA HIS A 321 -4.87 -3.35 -33.63
C HIS A 321 -3.68 -4.27 -33.93
N ALA A 322 -3.96 -5.57 -34.07
CA ALA A 322 -2.97 -6.51 -34.56
C ALA A 322 -3.56 -7.61 -35.42
N ASP A 323 -2.93 -7.80 -36.58
CA ASP A 323 -3.17 -8.92 -37.48
C ASP A 323 -2.23 -10.08 -37.12
N LEU A 324 -2.85 -11.22 -36.87
CA LEU A 324 -2.22 -12.49 -36.49
C LEU A 324 -2.70 -13.64 -37.38
N SER A 325 -3.14 -13.36 -38.59
CA SER A 325 -3.62 -14.34 -39.59
C SER A 325 -2.68 -15.52 -39.87
N GLY A 326 -1.39 -15.37 -39.57
CA GLY A 326 -0.39 -16.44 -39.70
C GLY A 326 -0.27 -17.41 -38.51
N LEU A 327 -1.17 -17.38 -37.53
CA LEU A 327 -1.11 -18.28 -36.37
C LEU A 327 -1.53 -19.71 -36.74
N SER A 328 -0.68 -20.67 -36.39
CA SER A 328 -1.01 -22.11 -36.46
C SER A 328 -2.05 -22.52 -35.42
N ASP A 329 -2.69 -23.68 -35.62
CA ASP A 329 -3.64 -24.21 -34.65
C ASP A 329 -2.98 -24.48 -33.29
N GLY A 330 -3.66 -24.11 -32.21
CA GLY A 330 -3.18 -24.35 -30.85
C GLY A 330 -3.61 -23.28 -29.85
N LYS A 331 -3.05 -23.39 -28.64
CA LYS A 331 -3.31 -22.46 -27.54
C LYS A 331 -2.23 -21.39 -27.47
N TYR A 332 -2.67 -20.16 -27.30
CA TYR A 332 -1.85 -18.97 -27.17
C TYR A 332 -2.25 -18.21 -25.90
N THR A 333 -1.25 -17.71 -25.19
CA THR A 333 -1.47 -16.82 -24.06
C THR A 333 -1.28 -15.38 -24.53
N LEU A 334 -2.37 -14.61 -24.50
CA LEU A 334 -2.37 -13.17 -24.76
C LEU A 334 -2.36 -12.42 -23.43
N LYS A 335 -1.38 -11.54 -23.23
CA LYS A 335 -1.34 -10.58 -22.12
C LYS A 335 -1.54 -9.18 -22.67
N VAL A 336 -2.63 -8.52 -22.27
CA VAL A 336 -2.96 -7.15 -22.70
C VAL A 336 -2.56 -6.17 -21.60
N TYR A 337 -1.78 -5.16 -21.96
CA TYR A 337 -1.34 -4.08 -21.07
C TYR A 337 -1.99 -2.79 -21.53
N LYS A 338 -2.98 -2.31 -20.77
CA LYS A 338 -3.60 -1.00 -21.02
C LYS A 338 -2.91 0.04 -20.17
N LYS A 339 -2.79 1.26 -20.70
CA LYS A 339 -2.52 2.43 -19.87
C LYS A 339 -3.81 2.69 -19.09
N PHE A 340 -3.76 2.49 -17.79
CA PHE A 340 -4.86 2.83 -16.91
C PHE A 340 -4.27 3.51 -15.68
N ASN A 341 -4.96 4.52 -15.16
CA ASN A 341 -4.57 5.05 -13.88
C ASN A 341 -4.87 3.98 -12.82
N TYR A 342 -3.83 3.34 -12.29
CA TYR A 342 -3.97 2.29 -11.27
C TYR A 342 -4.75 2.80 -10.05
N ILE A 343 -4.58 4.08 -9.71
CA ILE A 343 -5.33 4.72 -8.66
C ILE A 343 -6.81 4.78 -9.01
N ASP A 344 -7.20 5.00 -10.27
CA ASP A 344 -8.63 5.03 -10.67
C ASP A 344 -9.31 3.66 -10.52
N ARG A 345 -8.59 2.59 -10.87
CA ARG A 345 -9.06 1.22 -10.60
C ARG A 345 -9.19 0.93 -9.12
N LEU A 346 -8.17 1.28 -8.34
CA LEU A 346 -8.22 1.11 -6.88
C LEU A 346 -9.32 1.94 -6.22
N ARG A 347 -9.59 3.14 -6.74
CA ARG A 347 -10.63 4.04 -6.25
C ARG A 347 -12.03 3.50 -6.55
N ALA A 348 -12.21 2.69 -7.60
CA ALA A 348 -13.50 2.15 -8.03
C ALA A 348 -14.58 3.25 -8.10
N GLY A 349 -14.23 4.42 -8.66
CA GLY A 349 -15.13 5.58 -8.79
C GLY A 349 -15.26 6.46 -7.54
N LYS A 350 -14.58 6.15 -6.42
CA LYS A 350 -14.58 7.00 -5.22
C LYS A 350 -13.74 8.27 -5.41
N SER A 351 -14.13 9.36 -4.74
CA SER A 351 -13.26 10.53 -4.59
C SER A 351 -11.94 10.14 -3.90
N ILE A 352 -10.84 10.85 -4.17
CA ILE A 352 -9.52 10.51 -3.60
C ILE A 352 -9.57 10.53 -2.07
N LEU A 353 -10.32 11.47 -1.48
CA LEU A 353 -10.49 11.60 -0.05
C LEU A 353 -11.23 10.38 0.52
N LEU A 354 -12.33 9.96 -0.10
CA LEU A 354 -13.08 8.78 0.32
C LEU A 354 -12.27 7.49 0.13
N PHE A 355 -11.48 7.40 -0.94
CA PHE A 355 -10.55 6.29 -1.14
C PHE A 355 -9.51 6.23 -0.02
N LEU A 356 -8.84 7.34 0.31
CA LEU A 356 -7.88 7.38 1.40
C LEU A 356 -8.53 6.99 2.74
N ILE A 357 -9.68 7.56 3.09
CA ILE A 357 -10.38 7.22 4.34
C ILE A 357 -10.76 5.72 4.37
N THR A 358 -11.26 5.16 3.26
CA THR A 358 -11.68 3.75 3.20
C THR A 358 -10.52 2.75 3.09
N SER A 359 -9.37 3.15 2.52
CA SER A 359 -8.19 2.30 2.36
C SER A 359 -7.22 2.38 3.54
N VAL A 360 -7.11 3.56 4.18
CA VAL A 360 -6.37 3.77 5.43
C VAL A 360 -7.12 3.10 6.59
N GLY A 361 -8.46 3.25 6.60
CA GLY A 361 -9.40 2.41 7.35
C GLY A 361 -9.09 2.17 8.83
N ILE A 362 -9.66 1.08 9.33
CA ILE A 362 -9.51 0.58 10.70
C ILE A 362 -8.12 0.06 11.00
N ASN A 363 -7.40 -0.42 9.99
CA ASN A 363 -6.06 -0.95 10.17
C ASN A 363 -5.10 0.09 10.71
N ALA A 364 -5.05 1.25 10.07
CA ALA A 364 -4.15 2.32 10.49
C ALA A 364 -4.49 2.76 11.92
N LEU A 365 -5.76 2.70 12.32
CA LEU A 365 -6.16 2.97 13.70
C LEU A 365 -5.64 1.92 14.68
N PHE A 366 -5.83 0.62 14.39
CA PHE A 366 -5.28 -0.44 15.23
C PHE A 366 -3.76 -0.34 15.32
N GLU A 367 -3.08 -0.08 14.20
CA GLU A 367 -1.65 0.17 14.17
C GLU A 367 -1.26 1.37 15.05
N MET A 368 -2.00 2.49 14.98
CA MET A 368 -1.76 3.66 15.84
C MET A 368 -1.92 3.33 17.32
N VAL A 369 -3.01 2.65 17.72
CA VAL A 369 -3.28 2.30 19.12
C VAL A 369 -2.24 1.30 19.63
N ILE A 370 -2.03 0.20 18.92
CA ILE A 370 -1.09 -0.86 19.30
C ILE A 370 0.33 -0.31 19.32
N SER A 371 0.75 0.42 18.28
CA SER A 371 2.09 1.02 18.22
C SER A 371 2.31 2.00 19.37
N THR A 372 1.33 2.84 19.70
CA THR A 372 1.42 3.76 20.85
C THR A 372 1.63 2.99 22.16
N ILE A 373 0.80 1.97 22.42
CA ILE A 373 0.85 1.19 23.65
C ILE A 373 2.17 0.42 23.76
N PHE A 374 2.50 -0.40 22.77
CA PHE A 374 3.68 -1.26 22.81
C PHE A 374 4.98 -0.45 22.77
N THR A 375 5.05 0.61 21.96
CA THR A 375 6.23 1.49 21.94
C THR A 375 6.44 2.18 23.29
N THR A 376 5.35 2.61 23.95
CA THR A 376 5.43 3.18 25.30
C THR A 376 5.93 2.17 26.31
N LEU A 377 5.37 0.97 26.33
CA LEU A 377 5.73 -0.09 27.27
C LEU A 377 7.19 -0.53 27.08
N ILE A 378 7.56 -0.90 25.85
CA ILE A 378 8.89 -1.38 25.51
C ILE A 378 9.92 -0.27 25.69
N GLY A 379 9.68 0.93 25.14
CA GLY A 379 10.59 2.06 25.27
C GLY A 379 10.86 2.41 26.74
N THR A 380 9.80 2.49 27.56
CA THR A 380 9.95 2.77 29.00
C THR A 380 10.72 1.65 29.70
N ALA A 381 10.46 0.38 29.39
CA ALA A 381 11.19 -0.74 29.96
C ALA A 381 12.68 -0.67 29.61
N LEU A 382 13.02 -0.34 28.36
CA LEU A 382 14.41 -0.18 27.91
C LEU A 382 15.12 0.97 28.65
N PHE A 383 14.46 2.11 28.86
CA PHE A 383 15.03 3.20 29.66
C PHE A 383 15.23 2.82 31.13
N LYS A 384 14.22 2.17 31.75
CA LYS A 384 14.30 1.72 33.15
C LYS A 384 15.39 0.68 33.37
N ALA A 385 15.55 -0.25 32.44
CA ALA A 385 16.62 -1.25 32.46
C ALA A 385 18.00 -0.67 32.12
N LYS A 386 18.10 0.65 31.87
CA LYS A 386 19.31 1.34 31.38
C LYS A 386 19.86 0.71 30.10
N LEU A 387 19.00 0.03 29.33
CA LEU A 387 19.30 -0.61 28.05
C LEU A 387 19.46 0.41 26.90
N ILE A 388 18.99 1.63 27.11
CA ILE A 388 19.15 2.80 26.23
C ILE A 388 19.38 4.04 27.11
N LYS A 389 20.11 5.03 26.60
CA LYS A 389 20.47 6.24 27.38
C LYS A 389 19.30 7.21 27.42
N THR A 390 18.79 7.51 28.61
CA THR A 390 17.73 8.51 28.79
C THR A 390 18.25 9.92 28.46
N PRO A 391 17.60 10.66 27.54
CA PRO A 391 17.91 12.07 27.29
C PRO A 391 17.79 12.89 28.58
N GLU A 392 18.69 13.84 28.78
CA GLU A 392 18.80 14.58 30.04
C GLU A 392 17.53 15.34 30.40
N ASN A 393 16.91 16.01 29.43
CA ASN A 393 15.64 16.73 29.66
C ASN A 393 14.45 15.80 29.89
N LEU A 394 14.57 14.49 29.61
CA LEU A 394 13.51 13.51 29.86
C LEU A 394 13.68 12.78 31.20
N LYS A 395 14.80 12.96 31.90
CA LYS A 395 14.96 12.44 33.27
C LYS A 395 13.93 13.09 34.18
N GLU A 396 13.34 12.27 35.06
CA GLU A 396 12.40 12.71 36.10
C GLU A 396 13.12 13.55 37.17
#